data_AF-A0A7S1W3K3-F1
#
_entry.id   AF-A0A7S1W3K3-F1
#
_cell.length_a   1.000
_cell.length_b   1.000
_cell.length_c   1.000
_cell.angle_alpha   90.00
_cell.angle_beta   90.00
_cell.angle_gamma   90.00
#
_symmetry.space_group_name_H-M   'P 1'
#
loop_
_entity.id
_entity.type
_entity.pdbx_description
1 polymer ?
#
loop_
_entity_poly.entity_id
_entity_poly.type
_entity_poly.pdbx_seq_one_letter_code
_entity_poly.pdbx_strand_id
1 'polypeptide(L)'
;DVLLWESLPAADLRKVCESSKLATAEKDPHEDLMQALSGAAWEDRGIPIKQLPSLTVALGVLGQVEALERRSREDLNAVLRGKCKDSPLDGEDMSKAAMLRILCRLAVWEQLPPEALAQVCKSRQVEAPEERRARIGLLLRAEADDYLGRQGSLVARVSDKKKARDVLEEATRLEDLTPTALRREYRQFWGLPVEPGMDAEALLNRIKTMLVWRTLPSSELQKECHQQGVTVKGLGRAGDEADREALLQCLTAHPCLTRWKELGIPAQRLGQLETAAKVVEEWERLEHLSHVGLRQEFGRLGLKLPSEGLQMIHLKKCLQSTIIWLQLPLQELKDECHAAGVAPAVLSSRSSETDQRRQLIGRLVEALRARVYYESRGVPASRLGSVEAAERLLTRHQRLGALDREDLMK
;
A
#
# COMPACT_ATOMS: atom_id res chain seq x y z
N ASP A 1 -1.91 7.62 -27.43
CA ASP A 1 -0.65 8.11 -26.81
C ASP A 1 0.50 8.25 -27.79
N VAL A 2 0.81 7.25 -28.62
CA VAL A 2 1.94 7.33 -29.59
C VAL A 2 1.86 8.56 -30.53
N LEU A 3 0.68 8.87 -31.08
CA LEU A 3 0.49 10.07 -31.92
C LEU A 3 0.67 11.40 -31.16
N LEU A 4 0.48 11.40 -29.84
CA LEU A 4 0.73 12.59 -29.02
C LEU A 4 2.24 12.78 -28.81
N TRP A 5 2.99 11.68 -28.66
CA TRP A 5 4.45 11.70 -28.48
C TRP A 5 5.22 12.19 -29.70
N GLU A 6 4.74 11.90 -30.91
CA GLU A 6 5.36 12.39 -32.17
C GLU A 6 5.46 13.92 -32.22
N SER A 7 4.52 14.62 -31.57
CA SER A 7 4.49 16.09 -31.53
C SER A 7 5.31 16.71 -30.41
N LEU A 8 5.77 15.92 -29.43
CA LEU A 8 6.48 16.45 -28.26
C LEU A 8 7.95 16.73 -28.58
N PRO A 9 8.52 17.86 -28.13
CA PRO A 9 9.96 18.09 -28.19
C PRO A 9 10.72 17.00 -27.43
N ALA A 10 11.93 16.66 -27.89
CA ALA A 10 12.75 15.61 -27.25
C ALA A 10 12.99 15.85 -25.75
N ALA A 11 13.09 17.11 -25.32
CA ALA A 11 13.24 17.46 -23.90
C ALA A 11 12.02 17.07 -23.06
N ASP A 12 10.80 17.17 -23.60
CA ASP A 12 9.59 16.78 -22.89
C ASP A 12 9.37 15.27 -22.94
N LEU A 13 9.71 14.60 -24.05
CA LEU A 13 9.72 13.13 -24.10
C LEU A 13 10.66 12.53 -23.05
N ARG A 14 11.84 13.12 -22.82
CA ARG A 14 12.74 12.67 -21.75
C ARG A 14 12.08 12.76 -20.37
N LYS A 15 11.38 13.86 -20.06
CA LYS A 15 10.65 13.98 -18.79
C LYS A 15 9.59 12.89 -18.64
N VAL A 16 8.91 12.51 -19.73
CA VAL A 16 7.95 11.40 -19.73
C VAL A 16 8.68 10.08 -19.49
N CYS A 17 9.80 9.81 -20.19
CA CYS A 17 10.64 8.62 -19.96
C CYS A 17 11.11 8.52 -18.50
N GLU A 18 11.61 9.60 -17.93
CA GLU A 18 12.06 9.68 -16.53
C GLU A 18 10.90 9.40 -15.55
N SER A 19 9.73 9.96 -15.81
CA SER A 19 8.52 9.70 -15.02
C SER A 19 8.09 8.23 -15.07
N SER A 20 8.28 7.59 -16.23
CA SER A 20 8.05 6.16 -16.46
C SER A 20 9.23 5.27 -16.05
N LYS A 21 10.28 5.82 -15.42
CA LYS A 21 11.50 5.10 -14.98
C LYS A 21 12.25 4.39 -16.11
N LEU A 22 12.18 4.91 -17.32
CA LEU A 22 12.96 4.41 -18.45
C LEU A 22 14.35 5.03 -18.42
N ALA A 23 15.38 4.20 -18.56
CA ALA A 23 16.75 4.67 -18.67
C ALA A 23 16.96 5.31 -20.04
N THR A 24 17.18 6.63 -20.06
CA THR A 24 17.48 7.40 -21.28
C THR A 24 18.73 8.24 -21.07
N ALA A 25 19.61 8.30 -22.06
CA ALA A 25 20.74 9.21 -22.05
C ALA A 25 20.33 10.62 -22.53
N GLU A 26 21.05 11.65 -22.07
CA GLU A 26 20.77 13.05 -22.42
C GLU A 26 20.81 13.31 -23.94
N LYS A 27 21.56 12.48 -24.68
CA LYS A 27 21.75 12.57 -26.13
C LYS A 27 20.93 11.58 -26.94
N ASP A 28 20.02 10.83 -26.31
CA ASP A 28 19.17 9.91 -27.07
C ASP A 28 18.35 10.71 -28.10
N PRO A 29 18.35 10.28 -29.37
CA PRO A 29 17.55 10.91 -30.41
C PRO A 29 16.05 10.74 -30.10
N HIS A 30 15.24 11.62 -30.67
CA HIS A 30 13.78 11.64 -30.47
C HIS A 30 13.12 10.28 -30.79
N GLU A 31 13.59 9.62 -31.86
CA GLU A 31 13.10 8.30 -32.28
C GLU A 31 13.36 7.21 -31.22
N ASP A 32 14.56 7.18 -30.62
CA ASP A 32 14.90 6.21 -29.57
C ASP A 32 14.06 6.43 -28.31
N LEU A 33 13.80 7.69 -27.94
CA LEU A 33 12.92 8.04 -26.81
C LEU A 33 11.48 7.58 -27.07
N MET A 34 10.95 7.81 -28.27
CA MET A 34 9.63 7.32 -28.66
C MET A 34 9.55 5.80 -28.68
N GLN A 35 10.60 5.12 -29.16
CA GLN A 35 10.67 3.67 -29.18
C GLN A 35 10.73 3.09 -27.77
N ALA A 36 11.46 3.73 -26.85
CA ALA A 36 11.50 3.33 -25.45
C ALA A 36 10.12 3.49 -24.77
N LEU A 37 9.44 4.62 -24.98
CA LEU A 37 8.10 4.88 -24.45
C LEU A 37 7.05 3.93 -25.02
N SER A 38 7.10 3.69 -26.34
CA SER A 38 6.21 2.73 -27.01
C SER A 38 6.47 1.31 -26.52
N GLY A 39 7.75 0.94 -26.35
CA GLY A 39 8.18 -0.30 -25.72
C GLY A 39 7.56 -0.50 -24.35
N ALA A 40 7.71 0.50 -23.48
CA ALA A 40 7.17 0.44 -22.12
C ALA A 40 5.64 0.32 -22.11
N ALA A 41 4.94 1.16 -22.88
CA ALA A 41 3.48 1.13 -22.94
C ALA A 41 2.93 -0.18 -23.53
N TRP A 42 3.66 -0.83 -24.44
CA TRP A 42 3.26 -2.12 -24.99
C TRP A 42 3.61 -3.27 -24.05
N GLU A 43 4.74 -3.19 -23.34
CA GLU A 43 5.10 -4.13 -22.27
C GLU A 43 4.08 -4.10 -21.12
N ASP A 44 3.56 -2.92 -20.77
CA ASP A 44 2.46 -2.76 -19.79
C ASP A 44 1.17 -3.44 -20.25
N ARG A 45 0.94 -3.50 -21.56
CA ARG A 45 -0.16 -4.27 -22.19
C ARG A 45 0.18 -5.75 -22.39
N GLY A 46 1.35 -6.20 -21.94
CA GLY A 46 1.82 -7.58 -22.04
C GLY A 46 2.36 -7.97 -23.41
N ILE A 47 2.75 -7.00 -24.25
CA ILE A 47 3.28 -7.22 -25.60
C ILE A 47 4.82 -7.05 -25.58
N PRO A 48 5.60 -8.14 -25.61
CA PRO A 48 7.06 -8.07 -25.52
C PRO A 48 7.69 -7.75 -26.87
N ILE A 49 7.80 -6.47 -27.24
CA ILE A 49 8.29 -6.02 -28.57
C ILE A 49 9.60 -6.71 -28.96
N LYS A 50 10.53 -6.82 -28.01
CA LYS A 50 11.87 -7.40 -28.23
C LYS A 50 11.86 -8.89 -28.59
N GLN A 51 10.76 -9.60 -28.30
CA GLN A 51 10.60 -11.02 -28.59
C GLN A 51 9.82 -11.27 -29.88
N LEU A 52 9.21 -10.23 -30.46
CA LEU A 52 8.45 -10.35 -31.69
C LEU A 52 9.38 -10.23 -32.91
N PRO A 53 9.11 -10.94 -34.02
CA PRO A 53 10.00 -10.98 -35.18
C PRO A 53 10.22 -9.64 -35.87
N SER A 54 9.26 -8.73 -35.78
CA SER A 54 9.33 -7.39 -36.39
C SER A 54 8.35 -6.41 -35.75
N LEU A 55 8.57 -5.12 -35.96
CA LEU A 55 7.65 -4.06 -35.52
C LEU A 55 6.26 -4.19 -36.15
N THR A 56 6.19 -4.62 -37.42
CA THR A 56 4.91 -4.86 -38.11
C THR A 56 4.08 -5.93 -37.42
N VAL A 57 4.73 -7.01 -36.96
CA VAL A 57 4.05 -8.06 -36.18
C VAL A 57 3.55 -7.50 -34.86
N ALA A 58 4.37 -6.68 -34.18
CA ALA A 58 4.00 -6.07 -32.91
C ALA A 58 2.82 -5.08 -33.03
N LEU A 59 2.77 -4.28 -34.10
CA LEU A 59 1.60 -3.45 -34.44
C LEU A 59 0.36 -4.30 -34.74
N GLY A 60 0.54 -5.45 -35.41
CA GLY A 60 -0.54 -6.42 -35.63
C GLY A 60 -1.11 -6.98 -34.33
N VAL A 61 -0.25 -7.34 -33.37
CA VAL A 61 -0.66 -7.78 -32.03
C VAL A 61 -1.39 -6.66 -31.29
N LEU A 62 -0.86 -5.43 -31.31
CA LEU A 62 -1.52 -4.28 -30.69
C LEU A 62 -2.92 -4.06 -31.26
N GLY A 63 -3.08 -4.10 -32.58
CA GLY A 63 -4.39 -4.01 -33.23
C GLY A 63 -5.36 -5.11 -32.81
N GLN A 64 -4.88 -6.35 -32.62
CA GLN A 64 -5.68 -7.44 -32.07
C GLN A 64 -6.08 -7.19 -30.61
N VAL A 65 -5.15 -6.73 -29.78
CA VAL A 65 -5.40 -6.39 -28.36
C VAL A 65 -6.47 -5.30 -28.26
N GLU A 66 -6.34 -4.21 -29.01
CA GLU A 66 -7.35 -3.15 -29.02
C GLU A 66 -8.71 -3.64 -29.53
N ALA A 67 -8.73 -4.53 -30.52
CA ALA A 67 -9.96 -5.14 -31.01
C ALA A 67 -10.62 -6.04 -29.95
N LEU A 68 -9.83 -6.73 -29.12
CA LEU A 68 -10.33 -7.50 -27.97
C LEU A 68 -10.88 -6.57 -26.88
N GLU A 69 -10.17 -5.50 -26.52
CA GLU A 69 -10.59 -4.54 -25.48
C GLU A 69 -11.98 -3.95 -25.76
N ARG A 70 -12.30 -3.71 -27.04
CA ARG A 70 -13.60 -3.17 -27.51
C ARG A 70 -14.75 -4.18 -27.46
N ARG A 71 -14.48 -5.48 -27.32
CA ARG A 71 -15.53 -6.53 -27.31
C ARG A 71 -16.30 -6.57 -26.00
N SER A 72 -17.54 -7.08 -26.07
CA SER A 72 -18.34 -7.41 -24.88
C SER A 72 -17.75 -8.59 -24.13
N ARG A 73 -18.22 -8.84 -22.90
CA ARG A 73 -17.82 -10.02 -22.12
C ARG A 73 -18.24 -11.30 -22.85
N GLU A 74 -19.43 -11.31 -23.43
CA GLU A 74 -20.02 -12.43 -24.15
C GLU A 74 -19.21 -12.76 -25.41
N ASP A 75 -18.81 -11.73 -26.18
CA ASP A 75 -17.99 -11.90 -27.37
C ASP A 75 -16.60 -12.44 -27.04
N LEU A 76 -15.99 -11.97 -25.94
CA LEU A 76 -14.70 -12.47 -25.48
C LEU A 76 -14.80 -13.93 -25.05
N ASN A 77 -15.86 -14.30 -24.34
CA ASN A 77 -16.13 -15.69 -23.97
C ASN A 77 -16.30 -16.57 -25.23
N ALA A 78 -17.02 -16.09 -26.25
CA ALA A 78 -17.16 -16.81 -27.51
C ALA A 78 -15.81 -17.01 -28.24
N VAL A 79 -14.94 -15.98 -28.26
CA VAL A 79 -13.58 -16.08 -28.81
C VAL A 79 -12.77 -17.11 -28.03
N LEU A 80 -12.82 -17.05 -26.70
CA LEU A 80 -12.08 -17.97 -25.83
C LEU A 80 -12.54 -19.41 -26.07
N ARG A 81 -13.84 -19.69 -26.09
CA ARG A 81 -14.39 -21.02 -26.40
C ARG A 81 -13.99 -21.52 -27.79
N GLY A 82 -13.95 -20.62 -28.79
CA GLY A 82 -13.50 -20.95 -30.14
C GLY A 82 -12.02 -21.33 -30.22
N LYS A 83 -11.17 -20.65 -29.45
CA LYS A 83 -9.71 -20.88 -29.39
C LYS A 83 -9.30 -22.03 -28.46
N CYS A 84 -10.15 -22.34 -27.47
CA CYS A 84 -9.83 -23.23 -26.36
C CYS A 84 -10.80 -24.42 -26.27
N LYS A 85 -11.08 -25.11 -27.38
CA LYS A 85 -12.05 -26.21 -27.44
C LYS A 85 -11.80 -27.33 -26.42
N ASP A 86 -10.55 -27.53 -26.02
CA ASP A 86 -10.12 -28.58 -25.08
C ASP A 86 -9.65 -28.02 -23.73
N SER A 87 -9.98 -26.76 -23.42
CA SER A 87 -9.62 -26.14 -22.15
C SER A 87 -10.73 -26.33 -21.12
N PRO A 88 -10.40 -26.62 -19.85
CA PRO A 88 -11.36 -26.65 -18.75
C PRO A 88 -11.94 -25.26 -18.41
N LEU A 89 -11.50 -24.22 -19.11
CA LEU A 89 -12.06 -22.88 -18.98
C LEU A 89 -13.47 -22.82 -19.57
N ASP A 90 -14.46 -23.17 -18.76
CA ASP A 90 -15.83 -22.75 -19.03
C ASP A 90 -15.89 -21.24 -18.77
N GLY A 91 -15.86 -20.43 -19.83
CA GLY A 91 -15.71 -18.98 -19.73
C GLY A 91 -16.88 -18.24 -19.07
N GLU A 92 -17.85 -18.97 -18.50
CA GLU A 92 -18.98 -18.41 -17.76
C GLU A 92 -18.52 -17.70 -16.48
N ASP A 93 -17.54 -18.26 -15.75
CA ASP A 93 -17.10 -17.74 -14.44
C ASP A 93 -15.95 -16.73 -14.53
N MET A 94 -15.43 -16.44 -15.73
CA MET A 94 -14.31 -15.51 -15.92
C MET A 94 -14.76 -14.06 -16.05
N SER A 95 -14.07 -13.14 -15.37
CA SER A 95 -14.27 -11.70 -15.58
C SER A 95 -13.82 -11.25 -16.96
N LYS A 96 -14.35 -10.11 -17.44
CA LYS A 96 -13.93 -9.53 -18.73
C LYS A 96 -12.42 -9.26 -18.75
N ALA A 97 -11.89 -8.69 -17.66
CA ALA A 97 -10.47 -8.39 -17.53
C ALA A 97 -9.60 -9.65 -17.56
N ALA A 98 -10.03 -10.73 -16.90
CA ALA A 98 -9.33 -12.01 -16.96
C ALA A 98 -9.32 -12.61 -18.37
N MET A 99 -10.47 -12.58 -19.06
CA MET A 99 -10.55 -13.03 -20.45
C MET A 99 -9.66 -12.20 -21.37
N LEU A 100 -9.66 -10.87 -21.23
CA LEU A 100 -8.76 -9.99 -21.98
C LEU A 100 -7.30 -10.36 -21.74
N ARG A 101 -6.89 -10.55 -20.47
CA ARG A 101 -5.51 -10.93 -20.14
C ARG A 101 -5.08 -12.22 -20.84
N ILE A 102 -5.93 -13.26 -20.80
CA ILE A 102 -5.64 -14.54 -21.48
C ILE A 102 -5.59 -14.35 -23.00
N LEU A 103 -6.58 -13.67 -23.58
CA LEU A 103 -6.67 -13.49 -25.03
C LEU A 103 -5.58 -12.58 -25.60
N CYS A 104 -5.14 -11.56 -24.85
CA CYS A 104 -3.99 -10.72 -25.22
C CYS A 104 -2.68 -11.53 -25.19
N ARG A 105 -2.46 -12.36 -24.16
CA ARG A 105 -1.31 -13.28 -24.11
C ARG A 105 -1.34 -14.28 -25.25
N LEU A 106 -2.53 -14.81 -25.58
CA LEU A 106 -2.72 -15.70 -26.71
C LEU A 106 -2.35 -15.02 -28.03
N ALA A 107 -2.80 -13.78 -28.25
CA ALA A 107 -2.45 -13.00 -29.45
C ALA A 107 -0.93 -12.83 -29.58
N VAL A 108 -0.22 -12.58 -28.47
CA VAL A 108 1.26 -12.53 -28.44
C VAL A 108 1.87 -13.89 -28.78
N TRP A 109 1.45 -14.98 -28.13
CA TRP A 109 2.02 -16.32 -28.34
C TRP A 109 1.79 -16.85 -29.76
N GLU A 110 0.67 -16.50 -30.38
CA GLU A 110 0.38 -16.77 -31.80
C GLU A 110 1.35 -16.05 -32.76
N GLN A 111 2.12 -15.07 -32.28
CA GLN A 111 3.09 -14.32 -33.08
C GLN A 111 4.56 -14.53 -32.67
N LEU A 112 4.82 -15.14 -31.51
CA LEU A 112 6.20 -15.44 -31.08
C LEU A 112 6.89 -16.50 -31.96
N PRO A 113 8.19 -16.35 -32.26
CA PRO A 113 8.96 -17.40 -32.92
C PRO A 113 9.08 -18.66 -32.02
N PRO A 114 9.30 -19.86 -32.59
CA PRO A 114 9.31 -21.13 -31.84
C PRO A 114 10.27 -21.14 -30.64
N GLU A 115 11.42 -20.49 -30.77
CA GLU A 115 12.48 -20.40 -29.76
C GLU A 115 12.02 -19.55 -28.57
N ALA A 116 11.42 -18.37 -28.85
CA ALA A 116 10.88 -17.50 -27.82
C ALA A 116 9.69 -18.17 -27.09
N LEU A 117 8.81 -18.84 -27.84
CA LEU A 117 7.70 -19.58 -27.24
C LEU A 117 8.19 -20.73 -26.34
N ALA A 118 9.24 -21.45 -26.76
CA ALA A 118 9.86 -22.48 -25.91
C ALA A 118 10.44 -21.90 -24.62
N GLN A 119 11.05 -20.71 -24.69
CA GLN A 119 11.56 -20.01 -23.52
C GLN A 119 10.43 -19.60 -22.56
N VAL A 120 9.27 -19.18 -23.08
CA VAL A 120 8.06 -18.90 -22.27
C VAL A 120 7.52 -20.17 -21.61
N CYS A 121 7.50 -21.31 -22.30
CA CYS A 121 7.14 -22.59 -21.69
C CYS A 121 8.10 -22.97 -20.55
N LYS A 122 9.42 -22.82 -20.79
CA LYS A 122 10.46 -23.13 -19.81
C LYS A 122 10.35 -22.26 -18.56
N SER A 123 10.10 -20.96 -18.69
CA SER A 123 9.95 -20.05 -17.54
C SER A 123 8.71 -20.38 -16.69
N ARG A 124 7.72 -21.03 -17.29
CA ARG A 124 6.49 -21.49 -16.63
C ARG A 124 6.52 -22.95 -16.19
N GLN A 125 7.68 -23.62 -16.33
CA GLN A 125 7.83 -25.03 -15.98
C GLN A 125 6.85 -25.95 -16.73
N VAL A 126 6.51 -25.60 -17.97
CA VAL A 126 5.66 -26.41 -18.86
C VAL A 126 6.55 -27.13 -19.86
N GLU A 127 6.46 -28.46 -19.92
CA GLU A 127 7.15 -29.23 -20.96
C GLU A 127 6.61 -28.87 -22.34
N ALA A 128 7.48 -28.40 -23.23
CA ALA A 128 7.10 -27.84 -24.51
C ALA A 128 7.07 -28.93 -25.60
N PRO A 129 5.89 -29.39 -26.07
CA PRO A 129 5.80 -30.30 -27.22
C PRO A 129 6.38 -29.64 -28.47
N GLU A 130 6.82 -30.40 -29.47
CA GLU A 130 7.35 -29.81 -30.72
C GLU A 130 6.31 -28.99 -31.48
N GLU A 131 5.04 -29.43 -31.44
CA GLU A 131 3.95 -28.75 -32.14
C GLU A 131 3.56 -27.42 -31.47
N ARG A 132 3.60 -26.33 -32.27
CA ARG A 132 3.27 -24.97 -31.80
C ARG A 132 1.88 -24.87 -31.18
N ARG A 133 0.85 -25.50 -31.77
CA ARG A 133 -0.52 -25.48 -31.24
C ARG A 133 -0.60 -26.14 -29.87
N ALA A 134 0.09 -27.27 -29.69
CA ALA A 134 0.15 -27.96 -28.41
C ALA A 134 0.86 -27.10 -27.34
N ARG A 135 1.94 -26.37 -27.68
CA ARG A 135 2.59 -25.43 -26.75
C ARG A 135 1.65 -24.33 -26.29
N ILE A 136 0.95 -23.69 -27.23
CA ILE A 136 -0.02 -22.61 -26.91
C ILE A 136 -1.15 -23.16 -26.03
N GLY A 137 -1.67 -24.36 -26.33
CA GLY A 137 -2.69 -25.02 -25.51
C GLY A 137 -2.24 -25.27 -24.08
N LEU A 138 -1.01 -25.73 -23.86
CA LEU A 138 -0.46 -25.93 -22.52
C LEU A 138 -0.21 -24.62 -21.77
N LEU A 139 0.28 -23.58 -22.45
CA LEU A 139 0.44 -22.25 -21.86
C LEU A 139 -0.89 -21.64 -21.44
N LEU A 140 -1.94 -21.83 -22.24
CA LEU A 140 -3.30 -21.41 -21.91
C LEU A 140 -3.82 -22.16 -20.68
N ARG A 141 -3.59 -23.47 -20.57
CA ARG A 141 -3.94 -24.24 -19.36
C ARG A 141 -3.17 -23.76 -18.15
N ALA A 142 -1.86 -23.56 -18.27
CA ALA A 142 -1.05 -23.05 -17.16
C ALA A 142 -1.49 -21.63 -16.73
N GLU A 143 -1.89 -20.77 -17.65
CA GLU A 143 -2.45 -19.45 -17.33
C GLU A 143 -3.83 -19.55 -16.68
N ALA A 144 -4.68 -20.46 -17.16
CA ALA A 144 -5.95 -20.78 -16.57
C ALA A 144 -5.78 -21.30 -15.13
N ASP A 145 -4.86 -22.22 -14.93
CA ASP A 145 -4.54 -22.84 -13.64
C ASP A 145 -3.87 -21.83 -12.69
N ASP A 146 -3.07 -20.89 -13.20
CA ASP A 146 -2.52 -19.79 -12.39
C ASP A 146 -3.62 -18.79 -12.01
N TYR A 147 -4.53 -18.45 -12.93
CA TYR A 147 -5.69 -17.61 -12.64
C TYR A 147 -6.62 -18.28 -11.62
N LEU A 148 -6.99 -19.54 -11.86
CA LEU A 148 -7.80 -20.37 -10.98
C LEU A 148 -7.05 -20.76 -9.70
N GLY A 149 -5.73 -20.80 -9.68
CA GLY A 149 -4.93 -21.04 -8.47
C GLY A 149 -4.87 -19.80 -7.59
N ARG A 150 -4.68 -18.63 -8.20
CA ARG A 150 -4.69 -17.34 -7.49
C ARG A 150 -6.08 -16.98 -6.96
N GLN A 151 -7.13 -17.16 -7.77
CA GLN A 151 -8.52 -16.92 -7.33
C GLN A 151 -9.06 -18.10 -6.50
N GLY A 152 -8.80 -19.31 -6.95
CA GLY A 152 -9.36 -20.54 -6.39
C GLY A 152 -8.60 -21.09 -5.20
N SER A 153 -7.36 -20.73 -4.88
CA SER A 153 -6.81 -21.11 -3.55
C SER A 153 -7.62 -20.50 -2.40
N LEU A 154 -8.17 -19.29 -2.62
CA LEU A 154 -9.04 -18.62 -1.67
C LEU A 154 -10.49 -19.13 -1.81
N VAL A 155 -11.02 -19.21 -3.03
CA VAL A 155 -12.43 -19.64 -3.25
C VAL A 155 -12.64 -21.14 -3.03
N ALA A 156 -11.66 -22.02 -3.27
CA ALA A 156 -11.78 -23.47 -3.05
C ALA A 156 -11.93 -23.83 -1.57
N ARG A 157 -11.60 -22.91 -0.66
CA ARG A 157 -11.86 -23.08 0.78
C ARG A 157 -13.31 -22.83 1.16
N VAL A 158 -14.09 -22.23 0.26
CA VAL A 158 -15.52 -22.02 0.44
C VAL A 158 -16.25 -23.30 0.04
N SER A 159 -16.59 -24.12 1.03
CA SER A 159 -17.26 -25.42 0.80
C SER A 159 -18.63 -25.30 0.11
N ASP A 160 -19.27 -24.14 0.23
CA ASP A 160 -20.56 -23.85 -0.37
C ASP A 160 -20.39 -23.24 -1.76
N LYS A 161 -20.76 -24.00 -2.79
CA LYS A 161 -20.67 -23.59 -4.20
C LYS A 161 -21.42 -22.30 -4.51
N LYS A 162 -22.54 -22.04 -3.82
CA LYS A 162 -23.32 -20.82 -4.04
C LYS A 162 -22.55 -19.61 -3.49
N LYS A 163 -22.05 -19.69 -2.26
CA LYS A 163 -21.23 -18.62 -1.66
C LYS A 163 -19.97 -18.36 -2.46
N ALA A 164 -19.34 -19.41 -3.00
CA ALA A 164 -18.18 -19.29 -3.86
C ALA A 164 -18.49 -18.48 -5.13
N ARG A 165 -19.63 -18.75 -5.78
CA ARG A 165 -20.12 -17.97 -6.93
C ARG A 165 -20.41 -16.52 -6.54
N ASP A 166 -21.12 -16.29 -5.44
CA ASP A 166 -21.43 -14.93 -4.97
C ASP A 166 -20.13 -14.11 -4.73
N VAL A 167 -19.08 -14.73 -4.19
CA VAL A 167 -17.75 -14.10 -4.03
C VAL A 167 -17.10 -13.77 -5.37
N LEU A 168 -17.19 -14.65 -6.36
CA LEU A 168 -16.62 -14.43 -7.70
C LEU A 168 -17.37 -13.34 -8.47
N GLU A 169 -18.69 -13.30 -8.39
CA GLU A 169 -19.51 -12.25 -8.97
C GLU A 169 -19.17 -10.89 -8.37
N GLU A 170 -19.07 -10.81 -7.04
CA GLU A 170 -18.71 -9.58 -6.34
C GLU A 170 -17.27 -9.16 -6.62
N ALA A 171 -16.32 -10.11 -6.65
CA ALA A 171 -14.94 -9.86 -7.03
C ALA A 171 -14.82 -9.31 -8.46
N THR A 172 -15.66 -9.80 -9.38
CA THR A 172 -15.74 -9.31 -10.75
C THR A 172 -16.32 -7.89 -10.80
N ARG A 173 -17.38 -7.61 -10.05
CA ARG A 173 -17.95 -6.25 -9.94
C ARG A 173 -16.91 -5.24 -9.46
N LEU A 174 -16.09 -5.64 -8.47
CA LEU A 174 -15.03 -4.80 -7.93
C LEU A 174 -13.89 -4.52 -8.92
N GLU A 175 -13.59 -5.47 -9.82
CA GLU A 175 -12.61 -5.28 -10.89
C GLU A 175 -13.02 -4.18 -11.88
N ASP A 176 -14.32 -3.99 -12.08
CA ASP A 176 -14.86 -2.98 -13.00
C ASP A 176 -14.91 -1.58 -12.38
N LEU A 177 -14.59 -1.42 -11.09
CA LEU A 177 -14.58 -0.12 -10.41
C LEU A 177 -13.32 0.68 -10.76
N THR A 178 -13.51 2.00 -10.92
CA THR A 178 -12.36 2.92 -10.99
C THR A 178 -11.59 2.93 -9.67
N PRO A 179 -10.27 3.23 -9.68
CA PRO A 179 -9.47 3.30 -8.45
C PRO A 179 -10.09 4.18 -7.35
N THR A 180 -10.69 5.31 -7.72
CA THR A 180 -11.36 6.22 -6.78
C THR A 180 -12.64 5.60 -6.20
N ALA A 181 -13.43 4.91 -7.03
CA ALA A 181 -14.63 4.21 -6.57
C ALA A 181 -14.28 3.03 -5.65
N LEU A 182 -13.25 2.25 -5.99
CA LEU A 182 -12.75 1.15 -5.18
C LEU A 182 -12.26 1.63 -3.80
N ARG A 183 -11.50 2.73 -3.76
CA ARG A 183 -11.06 3.38 -2.50
C ARG A 183 -12.22 3.85 -1.64
N ARG A 184 -13.24 4.45 -2.26
CA ARG A 184 -14.46 4.87 -1.55
C ARG A 184 -15.19 3.65 -0.99
N GLU A 185 -15.32 2.60 -1.78
CA GLU A 185 -16.00 1.38 -1.37
C GLU A 185 -15.28 0.68 -0.21
N TYR A 186 -13.95 0.59 -0.29
CA TYR A 186 -13.12 0.08 0.81
C TYR A 186 -13.40 0.80 2.13
N ARG A 187 -13.38 2.14 2.12
CA ARG A 187 -13.65 2.95 3.32
C ARG A 187 -15.07 2.77 3.84
N GLN A 188 -16.06 2.78 2.94
CA GLN A 188 -17.48 2.80 3.33
C GLN A 188 -17.98 1.43 3.81
N PHE A 189 -17.61 0.34 3.13
CA PHE A 189 -18.15 -0.99 3.41
C PHE A 189 -17.29 -1.81 4.37
N TRP A 190 -15.99 -1.52 4.43
CA TRP A 190 -15.05 -2.25 5.29
C TRP A 190 -14.61 -1.43 6.50
N GLY A 191 -14.87 -0.12 6.53
CA GLY A 191 -14.48 0.74 7.64
C GLY A 191 -12.96 0.89 7.80
N LEU A 192 -12.19 0.50 6.77
CA LEU A 192 -10.74 0.54 6.78
C LEU A 192 -10.22 1.75 5.99
N PRO A 193 -9.17 2.44 6.48
CA PRO A 193 -8.52 3.49 5.72
C PRO A 193 -7.64 2.87 4.63
N VAL A 194 -7.50 3.56 3.51
CA VAL A 194 -6.59 3.14 2.45
C VAL A 194 -5.17 3.45 2.88
N GLU A 195 -4.30 2.45 2.96
CA GLU A 195 -2.91 2.66 3.38
C GLU A 195 -2.12 3.52 2.38
N PRO A 196 -1.20 4.38 2.86
CA PRO A 196 -0.33 5.16 2.00
C PRO A 196 0.49 4.27 1.05
N GLY A 197 0.46 4.60 -0.24
CA GLY A 197 1.16 3.84 -1.29
C GLY A 197 0.44 2.57 -1.77
N MET A 198 -0.75 2.25 -1.24
CA MET A 198 -1.54 1.13 -1.75
C MET A 198 -2.15 1.49 -3.11
N ASP A 199 -1.75 0.79 -4.17
CA ASP A 199 -2.35 0.93 -5.49
C ASP A 199 -3.73 0.23 -5.57
N ALA A 200 -4.42 0.41 -6.71
CA ALA A 200 -5.75 -0.15 -6.91
C ALA A 200 -5.75 -1.69 -6.95
N GLU A 201 -4.68 -2.31 -7.42
CA GLU A 201 -4.57 -3.77 -7.52
C GLU A 201 -4.38 -4.40 -6.13
N ALA A 202 -3.48 -3.85 -5.32
CA ALA A 202 -3.27 -4.25 -3.93
C ALA A 202 -4.57 -4.07 -3.12
N LEU A 203 -5.28 -2.96 -3.31
CA LEU A 203 -6.57 -2.71 -2.68
C LEU A 203 -7.64 -3.72 -3.10
N LEU A 204 -7.73 -4.02 -4.40
CA LEU A 204 -8.66 -5.01 -4.92
C LEU A 204 -8.37 -6.42 -4.35
N ASN A 205 -7.11 -6.83 -4.36
CA ASN A 205 -6.68 -8.12 -3.82
C ASN A 205 -7.00 -8.22 -2.31
N ARG A 206 -6.84 -7.12 -1.58
CA ARG A 206 -7.26 -7.01 -0.17
C ARG A 206 -8.76 -7.27 -0.02
N ILE A 207 -9.59 -6.57 -0.79
CA ILE A 207 -11.05 -6.73 -0.74
C ILE A 207 -11.47 -8.15 -1.09
N LYS A 208 -10.92 -8.74 -2.15
CA LYS A 208 -11.20 -10.13 -2.53
C LYS A 208 -10.88 -11.11 -1.41
N THR A 209 -9.75 -10.92 -0.74
CA THR A 209 -9.36 -11.75 0.41
C THR A 209 -10.39 -11.64 1.54
N MET A 210 -10.85 -10.42 1.84
CA MET A 210 -11.86 -10.20 2.88
C MET A 210 -13.25 -10.74 2.49
N LEU A 211 -13.63 -10.69 1.21
CA LEU A 211 -14.85 -11.32 0.70
C LEU A 211 -14.83 -12.83 0.93
N VAL A 212 -13.71 -13.47 0.63
CA VAL A 212 -13.53 -14.90 0.89
C VAL A 212 -13.66 -15.18 2.38
N TRP A 213 -12.92 -14.45 3.24
CA TRP A 213 -13.02 -14.62 4.69
C TRP A 213 -14.46 -14.51 5.20
N ARG A 214 -15.24 -13.53 4.73
CA ARG A 214 -16.66 -13.38 5.11
C ARG A 214 -17.52 -14.61 4.80
N THR A 215 -17.12 -15.46 3.85
CA THR A 215 -17.84 -16.70 3.52
C THR A 215 -17.34 -17.94 4.25
N LEU A 216 -16.15 -17.88 4.86
CA LEU A 216 -15.55 -19.01 5.56
C LEU A 216 -16.28 -19.31 6.89
N PRO A 217 -16.38 -20.60 7.28
CA PRO A 217 -16.84 -20.98 8.60
C PRO A 217 -15.81 -20.60 9.68
N SER A 218 -16.25 -20.48 10.94
CA SER A 218 -15.40 -20.05 12.07
C SER A 218 -14.14 -20.92 12.24
N SER A 219 -14.23 -22.23 11.97
CA SER A 219 -13.09 -23.14 12.03
C SER A 219 -12.00 -22.82 10.99
N GLU A 220 -12.37 -22.44 9.78
CA GLU A 220 -11.43 -22.01 8.73
C GLU A 220 -10.86 -20.63 9.01
N LEU A 221 -11.65 -19.73 9.59
CA LEU A 221 -11.17 -18.41 10.03
C LEU A 221 -10.15 -18.52 11.18
N GLN A 222 -10.34 -19.46 12.11
CA GLN A 222 -9.35 -19.72 13.16
C GLN A 222 -8.03 -20.23 12.58
N LYS A 223 -8.09 -21.15 11.59
CA LYS A 223 -6.89 -21.60 10.87
C LYS A 223 -6.21 -20.43 10.16
N GLU A 224 -6.98 -19.55 9.52
CA GLU A 224 -6.45 -18.35 8.89
C GLU A 224 -5.76 -17.43 9.90
N CYS A 225 -6.41 -17.15 11.04
CA CYS A 225 -5.81 -16.36 12.11
C CYS A 225 -4.47 -16.95 12.55
N HIS A 226 -4.41 -18.27 12.73
CA HIS A 226 -3.18 -18.95 13.12
C HIS A 226 -2.09 -18.84 12.05
N GLN A 227 -2.42 -19.05 10.78
CA GLN A 227 -1.50 -18.93 9.65
C GLN A 227 -0.94 -17.50 9.50
N GLN A 228 -1.76 -16.49 9.78
CA GLN A 228 -1.38 -15.08 9.75
C GLN A 228 -0.70 -14.61 11.04
N GLY A 229 -0.51 -15.49 12.04
CA GLY A 229 0.08 -15.12 13.34
C GLY A 229 -0.80 -14.21 14.20
N VAL A 230 -2.11 -14.17 13.95
CA VAL A 230 -3.10 -13.38 14.68
C VAL A 230 -3.53 -14.12 15.94
N THR A 231 -3.12 -13.62 17.10
CA THR A 231 -3.54 -14.17 18.40
C THR A 231 -4.89 -13.58 18.78
N VAL A 232 -5.95 -14.39 18.72
CA VAL A 232 -7.30 -13.99 19.16
C VAL A 232 -7.55 -14.52 20.57
N LYS A 233 -7.77 -13.60 21.53
CA LYS A 233 -8.08 -13.96 22.92
C LYS A 233 -9.58 -13.90 23.15
N GLY A 234 -10.10 -14.80 24.00
CA GLY A 234 -11.48 -14.71 24.51
C GLY A 234 -12.57 -15.33 23.64
N LEU A 235 -12.23 -16.15 22.63
CA LEU A 235 -13.21 -16.91 21.85
C LEU A 235 -13.89 -18.00 22.72
N GLY A 236 -15.16 -18.31 22.43
CA GLY A 236 -15.91 -19.41 23.03
C GLY A 236 -16.95 -19.01 24.09
N ARG A 237 -17.13 -17.71 24.36
CA ARG A 237 -18.12 -17.22 25.35
C ARG A 237 -19.37 -16.60 24.73
N ALA A 238 -19.29 -16.11 23.49
CA ALA A 238 -20.33 -15.28 22.87
C ALA A 238 -21.17 -16.00 21.81
N GLY A 239 -20.92 -17.28 21.55
CA GLY A 239 -21.56 -18.08 20.51
C GLY A 239 -20.84 -17.98 19.15
N ASP A 240 -21.10 -18.96 18.28
CA ASP A 240 -20.33 -19.17 17.05
C ASP A 240 -20.29 -17.96 16.11
N GLU A 241 -21.39 -17.21 15.97
CA GLU A 241 -21.45 -16.05 15.06
C GLU A 241 -20.72 -14.82 15.62
N ALA A 242 -20.80 -14.58 16.93
CA ALA A 242 -20.07 -13.49 17.56
C ALA A 242 -18.55 -13.76 17.54
N ASP A 243 -18.15 -15.01 17.77
CA ASP A 243 -16.76 -15.45 17.62
C ASP A 243 -16.31 -15.34 16.15
N ARG A 244 -17.17 -15.66 15.18
CA ARG A 244 -16.91 -15.51 13.74
C ARG A 244 -16.63 -14.06 13.37
N GLU A 245 -17.48 -13.14 13.83
CA GLU A 245 -17.32 -11.71 13.56
C GLU A 245 -16.05 -11.15 14.22
N ALA A 246 -15.72 -11.57 15.44
CA ALA A 246 -14.47 -11.19 16.10
C ALA A 246 -13.23 -11.69 15.32
N LEU A 247 -13.27 -12.91 14.80
CA LEU A 247 -12.21 -13.46 13.94
C LEU A 247 -12.06 -12.65 12.65
N LEU A 248 -13.17 -12.32 11.98
CA LEU A 248 -13.18 -11.50 10.77
C LEU A 248 -12.58 -10.12 11.01
N GLN A 249 -13.00 -9.44 12.08
CA GLN A 249 -12.45 -8.14 12.46
C GLN A 249 -10.95 -8.22 12.71
N CYS A 250 -10.48 -9.27 13.42
CA CYS A 250 -9.07 -9.48 13.68
C CYS A 250 -8.25 -9.70 12.40
N LEU A 251 -8.70 -10.55 11.47
CA LEU A 251 -8.04 -10.82 10.19
C LEU A 251 -8.02 -9.59 9.27
N THR A 252 -9.14 -8.88 9.24
CA THR A 252 -9.33 -7.67 8.44
C THR A 252 -8.44 -6.54 8.94
N ALA A 253 -8.30 -6.39 10.26
CA ALA A 253 -7.43 -5.40 10.87
C ALA A 253 -5.94 -5.74 10.79
N HIS A 254 -5.56 -7.03 10.85
CA HIS A 254 -4.18 -7.43 11.15
C HIS A 254 -3.10 -6.85 10.19
N PRO A 255 -3.25 -6.95 8.86
CA PRO A 255 -2.31 -6.33 7.92
C PRO A 255 -2.17 -4.81 8.09
N CYS A 256 -3.27 -4.11 8.39
CA CYS A 256 -3.23 -2.69 8.71
C CYS A 256 -2.45 -2.45 10.01
N LEU A 257 -2.71 -3.25 11.07
CA LEU A 257 -2.01 -3.13 12.36
C LEU A 257 -0.50 -3.35 12.24
N THR A 258 -0.07 -4.35 11.46
CA THR A 258 1.35 -4.61 11.21
C THR A 258 2.00 -3.42 10.51
N ARG A 259 1.37 -2.91 9.45
CA ARG A 259 1.88 -1.76 8.72
C ARG A 259 1.91 -0.49 9.56
N TRP A 260 0.87 -0.21 10.33
CA TRP A 260 0.80 0.95 11.20
C TRP A 260 1.84 0.89 12.33
N LYS A 261 2.11 -0.31 12.85
CA LYS A 261 3.20 -0.52 13.81
C LYS A 261 4.57 -0.19 13.20
N GLU A 262 4.83 -0.55 11.94
CA GLU A 262 6.06 -0.16 11.23
C GLU A 262 6.18 1.34 11.06
N LEU A 263 5.06 2.05 10.89
CA LEU A 263 5.00 3.50 10.86
C LEU A 263 5.18 4.12 12.27
N GLY A 264 5.16 3.32 13.34
CA GLY A 264 5.24 3.83 14.71
C GLY A 264 3.89 4.29 15.28
N ILE A 265 2.78 3.91 14.65
CA ILE A 265 1.42 4.17 15.14
C ILE A 265 1.00 3.03 16.07
N PRO A 266 0.73 3.30 17.36
CA PRO A 266 0.43 2.27 18.34
C PRO A 266 -1.06 1.88 18.31
N ALA A 267 -1.51 1.26 17.21
CA ALA A 267 -2.92 0.97 16.96
C ALA A 267 -3.62 0.19 18.10
N GLN A 268 -2.91 -0.73 18.75
CA GLN A 268 -3.43 -1.47 19.91
C GLN A 268 -3.70 -0.57 21.13
N ARG A 269 -2.87 0.46 21.35
CA ARG A 269 -3.02 1.44 22.47
C ARG A 269 -4.12 2.47 22.19
N LEU A 270 -4.44 2.70 20.91
CA LEU A 270 -5.54 3.58 20.50
C LEU A 270 -6.92 2.96 20.75
N GLY A 271 -6.99 1.66 21.05
CA GLY A 271 -8.19 0.93 21.43
C GLY A 271 -9.08 0.55 20.24
N GLN A 272 -9.50 1.54 19.45
CA GLN A 272 -10.36 1.36 18.27
C GLN A 272 -9.58 1.47 16.96
N LEU A 273 -9.90 0.61 16.00
CA LEU A 273 -9.22 0.57 14.69
C LEU A 273 -9.47 1.85 13.90
N GLU A 274 -10.67 2.39 14.00
CA GLU A 274 -11.12 3.65 13.38
C GLU A 274 -10.32 4.84 13.91
N THR A 275 -9.94 4.80 15.19
CA THR A 275 -9.10 5.84 15.79
C THR A 275 -7.69 5.79 15.22
N ALA A 276 -7.11 4.60 15.07
CA ALA A 276 -5.81 4.43 14.41
C ALA A 276 -5.86 4.80 12.92
N ALA A 277 -6.97 4.51 12.24
CA ALA A 277 -7.21 4.92 10.87
C ALA A 277 -7.16 6.44 10.69
N LYS A 278 -7.84 7.20 11.57
CA LYS A 278 -7.79 8.66 11.58
C LYS A 278 -6.38 9.20 11.79
N VAL A 279 -5.57 8.54 12.63
CA VAL A 279 -4.16 8.92 12.82
C VAL A 279 -3.38 8.76 11.51
N VAL A 280 -3.58 7.65 10.78
CA VAL A 280 -2.93 7.39 9.49
C VAL A 280 -3.32 8.42 8.44
N GLU A 281 -4.61 8.75 8.34
CA GLU A 281 -5.11 9.76 7.40
C GLU A 281 -4.52 11.15 7.71
N GLU A 282 -4.45 11.53 8.99
CA GLU A 282 -3.81 12.78 9.38
C GLU A 282 -2.30 12.77 9.11
N TRP A 283 -1.62 11.64 9.30
CA TRP A 283 -0.20 11.50 8.96
C TRP A 283 0.04 11.66 7.46
N GLU A 284 -0.77 11.00 6.62
CA GLU A 284 -0.70 11.13 5.17
C GLU A 284 -0.96 12.58 4.75
N ARG A 285 -1.93 13.25 5.38
CA ARG A 285 -2.15 14.68 5.15
C ARG A 285 -0.89 15.51 5.47
N LEU A 286 -0.23 15.23 6.60
CA LEU A 286 1.02 15.91 6.98
C LEU A 286 2.19 15.64 6.01
N GLU A 287 2.27 14.46 5.40
CA GLU A 287 3.30 14.14 4.38
C GLU A 287 3.28 15.11 3.21
N HIS A 288 2.10 15.61 2.85
CA HIS A 288 1.89 16.48 1.68
C HIS A 288 1.92 17.97 2.01
N LEU A 289 2.06 18.36 3.29
CA LEU A 289 2.13 19.76 3.68
C LEU A 289 3.52 20.34 3.44
N SER A 290 3.55 21.57 2.90
CA SER A 290 4.78 22.37 2.84
C SER A 290 5.28 22.72 4.24
N HIS A 291 6.54 23.16 4.35
CA HIS A 291 7.11 23.62 5.63
C HIS A 291 6.27 24.75 6.28
N VAL A 292 5.70 25.65 5.47
CA VAL A 292 4.77 26.70 5.95
C VAL A 292 3.48 26.08 6.47
N GLY A 293 2.90 25.10 5.74
CA GLY A 293 1.71 24.37 6.17
C GLY A 293 1.90 23.61 7.49
N LEU A 294 3.05 22.95 7.65
CA LEU A 294 3.39 22.26 8.91
C LEU A 294 3.48 23.25 10.09
N ARG A 295 4.03 24.45 9.88
CA ARG A 295 4.08 25.50 10.92
C ARG A 295 2.69 26.01 11.27
N GLN A 296 1.81 26.16 10.28
CA GLN A 296 0.42 26.55 10.52
C GLN A 296 -0.34 25.48 11.32
N GLU A 297 -0.16 24.21 10.99
CA GLU A 297 -0.76 23.10 11.77
C GLU A 297 -0.28 23.08 13.21
N PHE A 298 1.01 23.35 13.46
CA PHE A 298 1.53 23.54 14.81
C PHE A 298 0.78 24.63 15.58
N GLY A 299 0.60 25.79 14.95
CA GLY A 299 -0.16 26.89 15.53
C GLY A 299 -1.62 26.52 15.81
N ARG A 300 -2.26 25.78 14.90
CA ARG A 300 -3.64 25.31 15.05
C ARG A 300 -3.83 24.41 16.28
N LEU A 301 -2.82 23.59 16.60
CA LEU A 301 -2.83 22.76 17.80
C LEU A 301 -2.52 23.53 19.10
N GLY A 302 -2.38 24.86 19.03
CA GLY A 302 -2.05 25.71 20.18
C GLY A 302 -0.59 25.58 20.63
N LEU A 303 0.27 24.99 19.78
CA LEU A 303 1.65 24.74 20.10
C LEU A 303 2.51 25.94 19.70
N LYS A 304 3.28 26.49 20.64
CA LYS A 304 4.24 27.56 20.33
C LYS A 304 5.38 26.98 19.51
N LEU A 305 5.70 27.56 18.35
CA LEU A 305 6.92 27.21 17.63
C LEU A 305 8.12 27.90 18.29
N PRO A 306 9.27 27.22 18.47
CA PRO A 306 10.54 27.92 18.65
C PRO A 306 10.73 28.93 17.52
N SER A 307 11.17 30.13 17.87
CA SER A 307 11.38 31.23 16.93
C SER A 307 12.36 30.86 15.81
N GLU A 308 13.31 29.93 16.05
CA GLU A 308 14.34 29.59 15.07
C GLU A 308 14.74 28.10 15.07
N GLY A 309 15.10 27.58 13.89
CA GLY A 309 16.00 26.42 13.74
C GLY A 309 15.38 25.02 13.66
N LEU A 310 14.07 24.83 13.83
CA LEU A 310 13.48 23.49 13.64
C LEU A 310 13.41 23.14 12.14
N GLN A 311 14.18 22.12 11.76
CA GLN A 311 14.09 21.50 10.44
C GLN A 311 12.70 20.86 10.22
N MET A 312 12.30 20.77 8.95
CA MET A 312 11.01 20.21 8.53
C MET A 312 10.75 18.81 9.08
N ILE A 313 11.78 17.94 9.09
CA ILE A 313 11.68 16.57 9.59
C ILE A 313 11.30 16.51 11.08
N HIS A 314 11.83 17.43 11.87
CA HIS A 314 11.56 17.53 13.31
C HIS A 314 10.15 18.03 13.59
N LEU A 315 9.70 19.05 12.84
CA LEU A 315 8.32 19.54 12.94
C LEU A 315 7.33 18.41 12.65
N LYS A 316 7.55 17.71 11.55
CA LYS A 316 6.69 16.60 11.14
C LYS A 316 6.61 15.50 12.20
N LYS A 317 7.76 15.06 12.72
CA LYS A 317 7.81 14.07 13.81
C LYS A 317 7.03 14.53 15.04
N CYS A 318 7.17 15.80 15.43
CA CYS A 318 6.43 16.34 16.57
C CYS A 318 4.92 16.38 16.33
N LEU A 319 4.45 16.78 15.12
CA LEU A 319 3.03 16.75 14.78
C LEU A 319 2.48 15.33 14.77
N GLN A 320 3.22 14.39 14.18
CA GLN A 320 2.88 12.97 14.14
C GLN A 320 2.68 12.38 15.56
N SER A 321 3.62 12.63 16.47
CA SER A 321 3.47 12.24 17.89
C SER A 321 2.29 12.93 18.57
N THR A 322 2.08 14.23 18.31
CA THR A 322 0.97 14.99 18.89
C THR A 322 -0.39 14.44 18.45
N ILE A 323 -0.53 14.07 17.17
CA ILE A 323 -1.75 13.45 16.64
C ILE A 323 -2.04 12.12 17.34
N ILE A 324 -1.02 11.27 17.56
CA ILE A 324 -1.20 10.04 18.33
C ILE A 324 -1.72 10.35 19.73
N TRP A 325 -1.08 11.29 20.44
CA TRP A 325 -1.48 11.65 21.81
C TRP A 325 -2.89 12.22 21.90
N LEU A 326 -3.33 13.00 20.91
CA LEU A 326 -4.71 13.50 20.84
C LEU A 326 -5.73 12.36 20.81
N GLN A 327 -5.35 11.21 20.25
CA GLN A 327 -6.21 10.03 20.08
C GLN A 327 -6.04 8.96 21.16
N LEU A 328 -4.93 8.96 21.93
CA LEU A 328 -4.70 7.97 23.00
C LEU A 328 -5.71 8.13 24.15
N PRO A 329 -6.24 7.06 24.76
CA PRO A 329 -7.02 7.11 26.00
C PRO A 329 -6.26 7.81 27.15
N LEU A 330 -6.98 8.36 28.15
CA LEU A 330 -6.34 9.11 29.25
C LEU A 330 -5.30 8.28 30.00
N GLN A 331 -5.56 6.99 30.23
CA GLN A 331 -4.61 6.11 30.92
C GLN A 331 -3.31 5.94 30.11
N GLU A 332 -3.44 5.65 28.82
CA GLU A 332 -2.29 5.52 27.90
C GLU A 332 -1.48 6.81 27.78
N LEU A 333 -2.13 7.98 27.87
CA LEU A 333 -1.45 9.27 27.94
C LEU A 333 -0.64 9.46 29.22
N LYS A 334 -1.14 8.97 30.36
CA LYS A 334 -0.39 8.99 31.63
C LYS A 334 0.82 8.07 31.52
N ASP A 335 0.66 6.89 30.92
CA ASP A 335 1.76 5.94 30.72
C ASP A 335 2.82 6.52 29.78
N GLU A 336 2.39 7.23 28.73
CA GLU A 336 3.29 7.96 27.83
C GLU A 336 4.07 9.08 28.56
N CYS A 337 3.42 9.83 29.46
CA CYS A 337 4.11 10.82 30.29
C CYS A 337 5.18 10.19 31.16
N HIS A 338 4.87 9.08 31.84
CA HIS A 338 5.85 8.34 32.65
C HIS A 338 7.01 7.85 31.80
N ALA A 339 6.74 7.24 30.63
CA ALA A 339 7.77 6.77 29.71
C ALA A 339 8.66 7.91 29.19
N ALA A 340 8.10 9.12 29.03
CA ALA A 340 8.83 10.32 28.63
C ALA A 340 9.59 11.01 29.79
N GLY A 341 9.51 10.50 31.02
CA GLY A 341 10.07 11.16 32.21
C GLY A 341 9.36 12.47 32.56
N VAL A 342 8.17 12.70 32.02
CA VAL A 342 7.34 13.86 32.30
C VAL A 342 6.51 13.55 33.53
N ALA A 343 6.84 14.18 34.65
CA ALA A 343 6.05 14.02 35.87
C ALA A 343 4.57 14.37 35.55
N PRO A 344 3.64 13.41 35.69
CA PRO A 344 2.24 13.79 35.73
C PRO A 344 2.14 14.69 36.95
N ALA A 345 1.85 15.99 36.76
CA ALA A 345 1.59 16.81 37.94
C ALA A 345 0.46 16.17 38.72
N VAL A 346 0.29 16.65 39.95
CA VAL A 346 -0.93 16.46 40.72
C VAL A 346 -2.10 16.98 39.87
N LEU A 347 -2.61 16.14 38.97
CA LEU A 347 -3.80 16.39 38.20
C LEU A 347 -4.89 16.46 39.25
N SER A 348 -5.46 17.66 39.41
CA SER A 348 -6.55 17.84 40.36
C SER A 348 -7.63 16.83 40.01
N SER A 349 -8.01 15.98 40.96
CA SER A 349 -9.10 15.01 40.79
C SER A 349 -10.43 15.69 40.45
N ARG A 350 -10.52 17.02 40.64
CA ARG A 350 -11.66 17.85 40.27
C ARG A 350 -11.65 18.34 38.82
N SER A 351 -10.57 18.15 38.08
CA SER A 351 -10.49 18.56 36.66
C SER A 351 -11.17 17.57 35.73
N SER A 352 -11.83 18.07 34.69
CA SER A 352 -12.48 17.21 33.68
C SER A 352 -11.45 16.34 32.95
N GLU A 353 -11.84 15.16 32.46
CA GLU A 353 -10.96 14.29 31.68
C GLU A 353 -10.38 15.05 30.47
N THR A 354 -11.18 15.85 29.78
CA THR A 354 -10.76 16.68 28.65
C THR A 354 -9.64 17.66 29.04
N ASP A 355 -9.75 18.31 30.20
CA ASP A 355 -8.73 19.23 30.68
C ASP A 355 -7.47 18.48 31.13
N GLN A 356 -7.61 17.32 31.77
CA GLN A 356 -6.48 16.45 32.12
C GLN A 356 -5.72 16.02 30.86
N ARG A 357 -6.43 15.54 29.83
CA ARG A 357 -5.83 15.17 28.53
C ARG A 357 -5.09 16.35 27.92
N ARG A 358 -5.72 17.53 27.85
CA ARG A 358 -5.10 18.75 27.30
C ARG A 358 -3.80 19.11 28.02
N GLN A 359 -3.80 19.05 29.35
CA GLN A 359 -2.61 19.34 30.17
C GLN A 359 -1.49 18.32 29.94
N LEU A 360 -1.80 17.02 29.90
CA LEU A 360 -0.81 15.96 29.66
C LEU A 360 -0.20 16.08 28.25
N ILE A 361 -1.03 16.30 27.22
CA ILE A 361 -0.57 16.50 25.84
C ILE A 361 0.33 17.73 25.76
N GLY A 362 -0.04 18.86 26.38
CA GLY A 362 0.78 20.07 26.39
C GLY A 362 2.20 19.80 26.92
N ARG A 363 2.31 19.05 28.03
CA ARG A 363 3.60 18.69 28.64
C ARG A 363 4.41 17.73 27.78
N LEU A 364 3.77 16.72 27.21
CA LEU A 364 4.43 15.78 26.28
C LEU A 364 5.01 16.54 25.08
N VAL A 365 4.27 17.50 24.53
CA VAL A 365 4.74 18.34 23.43
C VAL A 365 5.91 19.22 23.86
N GLU A 366 5.85 19.86 25.03
CA GLU A 366 6.96 20.65 25.56
C GLU A 366 8.22 19.81 25.77
N ALA A 367 8.09 18.61 26.35
CA ALA A 367 9.19 17.69 26.56
C ALA A 367 9.80 17.19 25.23
N LEU A 368 8.97 16.82 24.25
CA LEU A 368 9.42 16.40 22.93
C LEU A 368 10.13 17.55 22.19
N ARG A 369 9.57 18.76 22.25
CA ARG A 369 10.19 19.96 21.65
C ARG A 369 11.55 20.25 22.26
N ALA A 370 11.64 20.23 23.60
CA ALA A 370 12.90 20.41 24.30
C ALA A 370 13.91 19.36 23.86
N ARG A 371 13.52 18.08 23.86
CA ARG A 371 14.39 16.98 23.40
C ARG A 371 14.93 17.21 21.99
N VAL A 372 14.06 17.52 21.04
CA VAL A 372 14.44 17.79 19.64
C VAL A 372 15.35 19.01 19.52
N TYR A 373 15.07 20.07 20.29
CA TYR A 373 15.90 21.28 20.30
C TYR A 373 17.33 20.97 20.79
N TYR A 374 17.46 20.23 21.89
CA TYR A 374 18.76 19.86 22.45
C TYR A 374 19.49 18.85 21.56
N GLU A 375 18.80 17.83 21.04
CA GLU A 375 19.40 16.82 20.16
C GLU A 375 19.92 17.44 18.86
N SER A 376 19.23 18.45 18.29
CA SER A 376 19.72 19.16 17.11
C SER A 376 20.98 20.01 17.37
N ARG A 377 21.32 20.26 18.64
CA ARG A 377 22.55 20.94 19.09
C ARG A 377 23.61 19.97 19.64
N GLY A 378 23.45 18.67 19.38
CA GLY A 378 24.40 17.64 19.83
C GLY A 378 24.27 17.26 21.31
N VAL A 379 23.25 17.73 22.02
CA VAL A 379 22.98 17.36 23.41
C VAL A 379 22.03 16.16 23.43
N PRO A 380 22.43 14.98 23.95
CA PRO A 380 21.62 13.77 23.90
C PRO A 380 20.51 13.79 24.97
N ALA A 381 19.54 14.70 24.84
CA ALA A 381 18.48 14.93 25.84
C ALA A 381 17.71 13.66 26.21
N SER A 382 17.53 12.75 25.26
CA SER A 382 16.95 11.41 25.47
C SER A 382 17.65 10.56 26.53
N ARG A 383 18.97 10.72 26.70
CA ARG A 383 19.79 9.92 27.62
C ARG A 383 19.93 10.56 28.99
N LEU A 384 19.57 11.83 29.12
CA LEU A 384 19.77 12.61 30.36
C LEU A 384 18.60 12.46 31.34
N GLY A 385 17.51 11.82 30.93
CA GLY A 385 16.35 11.52 31.78
C GLY A 385 15.49 12.73 32.15
N SER A 386 15.94 13.97 31.89
CA SER A 386 15.17 15.18 32.12
C SER A 386 15.59 16.32 31.18
N VAL A 387 14.66 17.23 30.88
CA VAL A 387 14.89 18.42 30.04
C VAL A 387 15.86 19.39 30.72
N GLU A 388 15.76 19.54 32.04
CA GLU A 388 16.62 20.41 32.85
C GLU A 388 18.07 19.93 32.82
N ALA A 389 18.29 18.61 32.78
CA ALA A 389 19.63 18.06 32.62
C ALA A 389 20.23 18.39 31.25
N ALA A 390 19.41 18.36 30.17
CA ALA A 390 19.83 18.78 28.85
C ALA A 390 20.16 20.28 28.76
N GLU A 391 19.34 21.11 29.41
CA GLU A 391 19.58 22.57 29.50
C GLU A 391 20.90 22.90 30.21
N ARG A 392 21.17 22.25 31.35
CA ARG A 392 22.43 22.41 32.07
C ARG A 392 23.63 22.00 31.22
N LEU A 393 23.51 20.89 30.47
CA LEU A 393 24.59 20.43 29.60
C LEU A 393 24.82 21.39 28.42
N LEU A 394 23.75 21.88 27.78
CA LEU A 394 23.86 22.87 26.71
C LEU A 394 24.50 24.17 27.22
N THR A 395 24.07 24.66 28.38
CA THR A 395 24.62 25.86 29.00
C THR A 395 26.11 25.69 29.31
N ARG A 396 26.52 24.53 29.84
CA ARG A 396 27.93 24.23 30.08
C ARG A 396 28.73 24.16 28.78
N HIS A 397 28.19 23.53 27.73
CA HIS A 397 28.84 23.43 26.44
C HIS A 397 29.02 24.82 25.78
N GLN A 398 28.00 25.67 25.86
CA GLN A 398 28.07 27.06 25.37
C GLN A 398 29.11 27.88 26.15
N ARG A 399 29.18 27.71 27.47
CA ARG A 399 30.23 28.36 28.29
C ARG A 399 31.63 27.91 27.88
N LEU A 400 31.84 26.62 27.68
CA LEU A 400 33.14 26.09 27.22
C LEU A 400 33.49 26.57 25.81
N GLY A 401 32.52 26.67 24.90
CA GLY A 401 32.73 27.19 23.55
C GLY A 401 32.98 28.71 23.49
N ALA A 402 32.67 29.44 24.56
CA ALA A 402 32.94 30.87 24.67
C ALA A 402 34.32 31.18 25.28
N LEU A 403 34.98 30.19 25.89
CA LEU A 403 36.36 30.32 26.36
C LEU A 403 37.31 30.26 25.17
N ASP A 404 38.39 31.04 25.22
CA ASP A 404 39.45 30.94 24.24
C ASP A 404 40.31 29.69 24.47
N ARG A 405 41.21 29.41 23.54
CA ARG A 405 42.07 28.22 23.62
C ARG A 405 43.02 28.25 24.81
N GLU A 406 43.45 29.43 25.27
CA GLU A 406 44.37 29.55 26.40
C GLU A 406 43.65 29.24 27.72
N ASP A 407 42.42 29.72 27.88
CA ASP A 407 41.58 29.45 29.04
C ASP A 407 41.05 28.02 29.09
N LEU A 408 40.95 27.32 27.96
CA LEU A 408 40.66 25.88 27.93
C LEU A 408 41.85 25.00 28.33
N MET A 409 43.08 25.52 28.26
CA MET A 409 44.31 24.79 28.60
C MET A 409 44.76 24.99 30.04
N LYS A 410 44.20 25.99 30.75
CA LYS A 410 44.37 26.19 32.19
C LYS A 410 43.39 25.32 32.97
#